data_AF-A0A0R2XR81-F1
#
_entry.id   AF-A0A0R2XR81-F1
#
_cell.length_a   1.000
_cell.length_b   1.000
_cell.length_c   1.000
_cell.angle_alpha   90.00
_cell.angle_beta   90.00
_cell.angle_gamma   90.00
#
_symmetry.space_group_name_H-M   'P 1'
#
loop_
_entity.id
_entity.type
_entity.pdbx_description
1 polymer ?
#
loop_
_entity_poly.entity_id
_entity_poly.type
_entity_poly.pdbx_seq_one_letter_code
_entity_poly.pdbx_strand_id
1 'polypeptide(L)'
;MKKTFKAWMIGVAFAAGALEVAAQDVSDPKMNKSFGGDALRIGEATYQQGIGTHANSDFLFFLNGKYKRLHAEVGVHNGPRGTVGFTVYADDQPVFESGLMLRDHAAKVLDLDVSGVIDLRLVVDDGGNGQGGDHANWCDVYVTKESTAK
;
A
#
# COMPACT_ATOMS: atom_id res chain seq x y z
N MET A 1 -4.63 -19.30 10.09
CA MET A 1 -5.83 -19.39 9.21
C MET A 1 -5.82 -18.19 8.28
N LYS A 2 -5.62 -18.39 6.98
CA LYS A 2 -5.64 -17.31 5.98
C LYS A 2 -7.10 -16.85 5.81
N LYS A 3 -7.44 -15.65 6.26
CA LYS A 3 -8.78 -15.07 6.05
C LYS A 3 -8.82 -14.50 4.64
N THR A 4 -9.57 -15.13 3.73
CA THR A 4 -9.85 -14.58 2.40
C THR A 4 -10.87 -13.46 2.54
N PHE A 5 -10.45 -12.22 2.34
CA PHE A 5 -11.35 -11.06 2.30
C PHE A 5 -11.93 -10.91 0.91
N LYS A 6 -13.27 -10.89 0.84
CA LYS A 6 -14.02 -10.65 -0.40
C LYS A 6 -14.03 -9.15 -0.65
N ALA A 7 -13.03 -8.64 -1.38
CA ALA A 7 -12.96 -7.23 -1.76
C ALA A 7 -14.17 -6.85 -2.63
N TRP A 8 -15.08 -6.04 -2.10
CA TRP A 8 -16.14 -5.40 -2.89
C TRP A 8 -15.65 -4.01 -3.31
N MET A 9 -15.61 -3.84 -4.64
CA MET A 9 -15.21 -2.65 -5.37
C MET A 9 -16.13 -1.47 -5.06
N ILE A 10 -15.57 -0.36 -4.57
CA ILE A 10 -15.90 1.04 -4.94
C ILE A 10 -14.74 1.91 -4.43
N GLY A 11 -13.99 2.53 -5.35
CA GLY A 11 -13.28 3.79 -5.06
C GLY A 11 -11.76 3.76 -4.88
N VAL A 12 -11.06 2.66 -5.18
CA VAL A 12 -9.62 2.70 -5.50
C VAL A 12 -9.47 2.00 -6.85
N ALA A 13 -8.76 2.61 -7.80
CA ALA A 13 -8.52 2.03 -9.11
C ALA A 13 -7.46 0.90 -9.05
N PHE A 14 -7.62 -0.04 -8.12
CA PHE A 14 -7.22 -1.41 -8.42
C PHE A 14 -8.38 -1.99 -9.23
N ALA A 15 -8.15 -2.28 -10.51
CA ALA A 15 -9.18 -2.88 -11.34
C ALA A 15 -9.77 -4.11 -10.63
N ALA A 16 -11.09 -4.28 -10.77
CA ALA A 16 -11.85 -5.38 -10.15
C ALA A 16 -11.10 -6.71 -10.29
N GLY A 17 -10.71 -7.28 -9.15
CA GLY A 17 -10.08 -8.60 -9.07
C GLY A 17 -8.57 -8.65 -8.78
N ALA A 18 -7.92 -7.54 -8.40
CA ALA A 18 -6.47 -7.54 -8.19
C ALA A 18 -6.00 -7.81 -6.73
N LEU A 19 -6.83 -7.59 -5.70
CA LEU A 19 -6.44 -7.88 -4.31
C LEU A 19 -6.94 -9.26 -3.91
N GLU A 20 -6.03 -10.22 -3.77
CA GLU A 20 -6.40 -11.61 -3.46
C GLU A 20 -5.99 -12.05 -2.05
N VAL A 21 -4.89 -11.50 -1.50
CA VAL A 21 -4.47 -11.80 -0.12
C VAL A 21 -3.95 -10.54 0.56
N ALA A 22 -4.55 -10.19 1.70
CA ALA A 22 -4.01 -9.23 2.63
C ALA A 22 -3.65 -9.97 3.92
N ALA A 23 -2.39 -9.89 4.33
CA ALA A 23 -1.93 -10.30 5.65
C ALA A 23 -1.51 -9.04 6.41
N GLN A 24 -2.03 -8.88 7.62
CA GLN A 24 -1.64 -7.82 8.52
C GLN A 24 -1.64 -8.38 9.93
N ASP A 25 -0.63 -8.04 10.71
CA ASP A 25 -0.44 -8.57 12.07
C ASP A 25 -1.61 -8.18 12.99
N VAL A 26 -2.21 -7.00 12.76
CA VAL A 26 -3.28 -6.46 13.60
C VAL A 26 -4.47 -5.99 12.78
N SER A 27 -5.60 -6.69 12.90
CA SER A 27 -6.89 -6.37 12.25
C SER A 27 -6.80 -6.16 10.74
N ASP A 28 -7.91 -5.72 10.13
CA ASP A 28 -8.00 -5.61 8.67
C ASP A 28 -7.59 -4.20 8.20
N PRO A 29 -6.92 -4.06 7.05
CA PRO A 29 -6.64 -2.76 6.45
C PRO A 29 -7.95 -2.05 6.08
N LYS A 30 -7.91 -0.72 6.03
CA LYS A 30 -9.07 0.13 5.75
C LYS A 30 -8.92 0.86 4.42
N MET A 31 -9.93 0.75 3.57
CA MET A 31 -9.98 1.48 2.31
C MET A 31 -10.43 2.93 2.56
N ASN A 32 -9.74 3.89 1.93
CA ASN A 32 -10.05 5.33 1.93
C ASN A 32 -10.12 5.95 3.33
N LYS A 33 -9.52 5.28 4.32
CA LYS A 33 -9.42 5.69 5.71
C LYS A 33 -8.09 5.20 6.27
N SER A 34 -7.55 5.92 7.24
CA SER A 34 -6.38 5.43 7.98
C SER A 34 -6.72 4.15 8.73
N PHE A 35 -5.71 3.45 9.24
CA PHE A 35 -5.91 2.34 10.17
C PHE A 35 -6.75 2.71 11.40
N GLY A 36 -6.64 3.95 11.90
CA GLY A 36 -7.48 4.47 12.99
C GLY A 36 -8.95 4.69 12.59
N GLY A 37 -9.23 4.78 11.28
CA GLY A 37 -10.57 5.01 10.73
C GLY A 37 -10.90 6.48 10.46
N ASP A 38 -9.94 7.39 10.65
CA ASP A 38 -10.04 8.79 10.22
C ASP A 38 -9.49 8.99 8.79
N ALA A 39 -9.32 10.23 8.36
CA ALA A 39 -8.85 10.56 7.02
C ALA A 39 -7.40 10.10 6.79
N LEU A 40 -7.09 9.63 5.58
CA LEU A 40 -5.72 9.33 5.17
C LEU A 40 -4.90 10.63 5.16
N ARG A 41 -3.80 10.62 5.91
CA ARG A 41 -2.91 11.79 6.06
C ARG A 41 -1.46 11.34 6.16
N ILE A 42 -0.57 11.99 5.42
CA ILE A 42 0.88 11.81 5.49
C ILE A 42 1.51 13.20 5.53
N GLY A 43 2.30 13.50 6.57
CA GLY A 43 2.75 14.87 6.82
C GLY A 43 1.58 15.86 6.85
N GLU A 44 1.64 16.88 5.99
CA GLU A 44 0.59 17.91 5.84
C GLU A 44 -0.49 17.53 4.80
N ALA A 45 -0.27 16.50 3.99
CA ALA A 45 -1.19 16.10 2.93
C ALA A 45 -2.36 15.27 3.47
N THR A 46 -3.55 15.47 2.89
CA THR A 46 -4.77 14.67 3.15
C THR A 46 -5.26 14.05 1.85
N TYR A 47 -5.56 12.76 1.87
CA TYR A 47 -5.90 11.97 0.69
C TYR A 47 -7.34 11.45 0.78
N GLN A 48 -7.99 11.34 -0.37
CA GLN A 48 -9.35 10.78 -0.47
C GLN A 48 -9.33 9.28 -0.73
N GLN A 49 -8.26 8.77 -1.34
CA GLN A 49 -8.16 7.39 -1.79
C GLN A 49 -6.87 6.74 -1.30
N GLY A 50 -6.96 5.45 -0.97
CA GLY A 50 -5.81 4.66 -0.54
C GLY A 50 -6.16 3.54 0.41
N ILE A 51 -5.12 2.99 1.04
CA ILE A 51 -5.19 1.88 1.99
C ILE A 51 -4.48 2.31 3.28
N GLY A 52 -5.22 2.43 4.37
CA GLY A 52 -4.69 2.59 5.72
C GLY A 52 -4.42 1.24 6.37
N THR A 53 -3.19 1.05 6.86
CA THR A 53 -2.69 -0.22 7.40
C THR A 53 -1.85 0.00 8.66
N HIS A 54 -1.40 -1.09 9.27
CA HIS A 54 -0.51 -1.13 10.41
C HIS A 54 0.63 -2.11 10.13
N ALA A 55 1.87 -1.78 10.50
CA ALA A 55 2.99 -2.72 10.38
C ALA A 55 2.87 -3.92 11.37
N ASN A 56 3.30 -5.13 11.04
CA ASN A 56 3.73 -5.55 9.71
C ASN A 56 2.52 -5.88 8.83
N SER A 57 2.61 -5.52 7.55
CA SER A 57 1.57 -5.83 6.57
C SER A 57 2.18 -6.30 5.24
N ASP A 58 1.48 -7.18 4.55
CA ASP A 58 1.86 -7.75 3.26
C ASP A 58 0.59 -7.92 2.40
N PHE A 59 0.48 -7.11 1.35
CA PHE A 59 -0.61 -7.16 0.39
C PHE A 59 -0.14 -7.73 -0.93
N LEU A 60 -0.66 -8.90 -1.31
CA LEU A 60 -0.38 -9.55 -2.58
C LEU A 60 -1.46 -9.22 -3.62
N PHE A 61 -1.01 -8.74 -4.77
CA PHE A 61 -1.82 -8.45 -5.94
C PHE A 61 -1.35 -9.26 -7.15
N PHE A 62 -2.27 -9.95 -7.82
CA PHE A 62 -1.97 -10.68 -9.05
C PHE A 62 -2.15 -9.78 -10.27
N LEU A 63 -1.04 -9.24 -10.76
CA LEU A 63 -1.02 -8.42 -11.97
C LEU A 63 -1.17 -9.25 -13.25
N ASN A 64 -0.79 -10.54 -13.22
CA ASN A 64 -0.92 -11.48 -14.34
C ASN A 64 -0.28 -10.96 -15.65
N GLY A 65 0.74 -10.11 -15.57
CA GLY A 65 1.40 -9.48 -16.71
C GLY A 65 0.54 -8.45 -17.46
N LYS A 66 -0.61 -8.03 -16.92
CA LYS A 66 -1.59 -7.17 -17.62
C LYS A 66 -1.43 -5.68 -17.37
N TYR A 67 -0.59 -5.29 -16.42
CA TYR A 67 -0.37 -3.90 -16.01
C TYR A 67 1.02 -3.42 -16.41
N LYS A 68 1.19 -2.11 -16.42
CA LYS A 68 2.40 -1.42 -16.89
C LYS A 68 2.99 -0.51 -15.83
N ARG A 69 2.13 0.19 -15.08
CA ARG A 69 2.58 1.10 -14.03
C ARG A 69 1.92 0.80 -12.71
N LEU A 70 2.68 0.93 -11.63
CA LEU A 70 2.20 1.10 -10.27
C LEU A 70 2.55 2.51 -9.83
N HIS A 71 1.56 3.26 -9.36
CA HIS A 71 1.75 4.53 -8.68
C HIS A 71 1.27 4.42 -7.23
N ALA A 72 1.97 5.09 -6.30
CA ALA A 72 1.50 5.31 -4.93
C ALA A 72 2.25 6.47 -4.26
N GLU A 73 1.64 7.01 -3.21
CA GLU A 73 2.30 7.87 -2.23
C GLU A 73 2.28 7.18 -0.86
N VAL A 74 3.46 6.94 -0.30
CA VAL A 74 3.61 6.16 0.95
C VAL A 74 4.12 7.01 2.09
N GLY A 75 3.68 6.68 3.31
CA GLY A 75 4.23 7.29 4.51
C GLY A 75 3.48 6.92 5.79
N VAL A 76 4.09 7.31 6.92
CA VAL A 76 3.48 7.16 8.24
C VAL A 76 2.25 8.06 8.33
N HIS A 77 1.16 7.50 8.85
CA HIS A 77 -0.05 8.25 9.09
C HIS A 77 0.19 9.37 10.12
N ASN A 78 -0.37 10.56 9.87
CA ASN A 78 -0.33 11.67 10.81
C ASN A 78 -1.25 11.44 12.04
N GLY A 79 -0.89 10.47 12.86
CA GLY A 79 -1.56 10.03 14.09
C GLY A 79 -0.54 9.59 15.15
N PRO A 80 -0.61 8.35 15.68
CA PRO A 80 0.38 7.83 16.61
C PRO A 80 1.83 7.94 16.07
N ARG A 81 2.80 8.05 16.99
CA ARG A 81 4.23 8.08 16.62
C ARG A 81 4.72 6.64 16.41
N GLY A 82 4.64 6.16 15.17
CA GLY A 82 5.26 4.92 14.73
C GLY A 82 6.44 5.14 13.80
N THR A 83 7.16 4.07 13.51
CA THR A 83 8.16 4.03 12.43
C THR A 83 7.85 2.90 11.47
N VAL A 84 8.09 3.12 10.18
CA VAL A 84 7.82 2.08 9.18
C VAL A 84 8.83 2.11 8.05
N GLY A 85 9.00 0.95 7.41
CA GLY A 85 9.60 0.82 6.10
C GLY A 85 8.56 0.30 5.10
N PHE A 86 8.57 0.85 3.88
CA PHE A 86 7.74 0.38 2.76
C PHE A 86 8.63 -0.31 1.74
N THR A 87 8.22 -1.51 1.32
CA THR A 87 8.88 -2.24 0.25
C THR A 87 7.85 -2.69 -0.79
N VAL A 88 8.18 -2.54 -2.08
CA VAL A 88 7.42 -3.15 -3.17
C VAL A 88 8.23 -4.29 -3.76
N TYR A 89 7.63 -5.47 -3.83
CA TYR A 89 8.20 -6.61 -4.54
C TYR A 89 7.46 -6.86 -5.86
N ALA A 90 8.20 -7.09 -6.92
CA ALA A 90 7.71 -7.59 -8.20
C ALA A 90 8.31 -8.98 -8.43
N ASP A 91 7.47 -10.02 -8.48
CA ASP A 91 7.88 -11.42 -8.60
C ASP A 91 8.99 -11.79 -7.58
N ASP A 92 8.74 -11.45 -6.30
CA ASP A 92 9.64 -11.60 -5.15
C ASP A 92 10.96 -10.80 -5.19
N GLN A 93 11.17 -9.94 -6.19
CA GLN A 93 12.31 -9.03 -6.22
C GLN A 93 11.94 -7.65 -5.68
N PRO A 94 12.68 -7.07 -4.71
CA PRO A 94 12.42 -5.72 -4.24
C PRO A 94 12.74 -4.72 -5.37
N VAL A 95 11.74 -3.94 -5.76
CA VAL A 95 11.84 -2.91 -6.81
C VAL A 95 11.71 -1.49 -6.27
N PHE A 96 11.31 -1.34 -5.01
CA PHE A 96 11.29 -0.08 -4.29
C PHE A 96 11.48 -0.32 -2.80
N GLU A 97 12.24 0.56 -2.15
CA GLU A 97 12.38 0.64 -0.71
C GLU A 97 12.28 2.11 -0.26
N SER A 98 11.46 2.39 0.75
CA SER A 98 11.38 3.74 1.29
C SER A 98 12.60 4.10 2.13
N GLY A 99 13.21 3.10 2.78
CA GLY A 99 14.00 3.29 4.00
C GLY A 99 13.10 3.64 5.19
N LEU A 100 13.70 3.95 6.34
CA LEU A 100 12.98 4.35 7.55
C LEU A 100 12.15 5.62 7.30
N MET A 101 10.85 5.55 7.57
CA MET A 101 9.93 6.68 7.55
C MET A 101 9.41 7.00 8.94
N LEU A 102 9.34 8.30 9.25
CA LEU A 102 8.82 8.86 10.49
C LEU A 102 7.56 9.67 10.20
N ARG A 103 6.77 9.95 11.24
CA ARG A 103 5.48 10.67 11.13
C ARG A 103 5.57 12.05 10.46
N ASP A 104 6.68 12.77 10.63
CA ASP A 104 6.90 14.11 10.09
C ASP A 104 7.57 14.12 8.70
N HIS A 105 7.94 12.94 8.18
CA HIS A 105 8.41 12.85 6.80
C HIS A 105 7.25 13.15 5.83
N ALA A 106 7.57 13.86 4.75
CA ALA A 106 6.67 13.98 3.61
C ALA A 106 6.42 12.62 2.97
N ALA A 107 5.32 12.50 2.23
CA ALA A 107 5.03 11.29 1.47
C ALA A 107 6.16 11.01 0.46
N LYS A 108 6.52 9.73 0.33
CA LYS A 108 7.43 9.28 -0.71
C LYS A 108 6.60 8.77 -1.89
N VAL A 109 6.82 9.36 -3.05
CA VAL A 109 6.12 8.98 -4.28
C VAL A 109 6.87 7.84 -4.96
N LEU A 110 6.13 6.84 -5.45
CA LEU A 110 6.66 5.78 -6.31
C LEU A 110 5.83 5.70 -7.60
N ASP A 111 6.52 5.52 -8.72
CA ASP A 111 5.93 5.31 -10.05
C ASP A 111 6.81 4.29 -10.80
N LEU A 112 6.45 3.02 -10.70
CA LEU A 112 7.26 1.87 -11.08
C LEU A 112 6.74 1.22 -12.36
N ASP A 113 7.65 0.75 -13.22
CA ASP A 113 7.30 -0.14 -14.31
C ASP A 113 7.06 -1.55 -13.75
N VAL A 114 5.86 -2.07 -13.99
CA VAL A 114 5.44 -3.41 -13.58
C VAL A 114 5.03 -4.26 -14.79
N SER A 115 5.54 -3.91 -15.96
CA SER A 115 5.33 -4.65 -17.20
C SER A 115 5.76 -6.11 -17.06
N GLY A 116 4.83 -7.03 -17.33
CA GLY A 116 5.12 -8.46 -17.28
C GLY A 116 5.14 -9.08 -15.88
N VAL A 117 5.05 -8.25 -14.82
CA VAL A 117 4.99 -8.73 -13.43
C VAL A 117 3.75 -9.57 -13.22
N ILE A 118 3.90 -10.72 -12.56
CA ILE A 118 2.80 -11.62 -12.23
C ILE A 118 2.28 -11.31 -10.84
N ASP A 119 3.18 -11.23 -9.86
CA ASP A 119 2.89 -11.02 -8.44
C ASP A 119 3.49 -9.70 -7.97
N LEU A 120 2.65 -8.81 -7.45
CA LEU A 120 3.06 -7.55 -6.84
C LEU A 120 2.75 -7.59 -5.35
N ARG A 121 3.75 -7.40 -4.50
CA ARG A 121 3.56 -7.29 -3.05
C ARG A 121 3.86 -5.89 -2.54
N LEU A 122 2.94 -5.36 -1.74
CA LEU A 122 3.10 -4.10 -1.02
C LEU A 122 3.31 -4.43 0.46
N VAL A 123 4.51 -4.19 0.97
CA VAL A 123 4.92 -4.60 2.31
C VAL A 123 5.22 -3.37 3.17
N VAL A 124 4.80 -3.43 4.42
CA VAL A 124 5.16 -2.47 5.46
C VAL A 124 5.80 -3.22 6.62
N ASP A 125 7.00 -2.81 7.02
CA ASP A 125 7.69 -3.28 8.24
C ASP A 125 7.64 -2.21 9.35
N ASP A 126 7.99 -2.59 10.57
CA ASP A 126 7.95 -1.72 11.77
C ASP A 126 9.15 -0.76 11.91
N GLY A 127 10.06 -0.70 10.93
CA GLY A 127 11.23 0.17 11.00
C GLY A 127 12.20 -0.12 12.16
N GLY A 128 12.03 -1.23 12.87
CA GLY A 128 12.94 -1.70 13.93
C GLY A 128 12.71 -1.13 15.33
N ASN A 129 11.63 -0.39 15.60
CA ASN A 129 11.29 0.10 16.96
C ASN A 129 10.23 -0.76 17.69
N GLY A 130 9.71 -1.80 17.04
CA GLY A 130 8.60 -2.63 17.52
C GLY A 130 7.22 -2.06 17.17
N GLN A 131 6.15 -2.85 17.36
CA GLN A 131 4.80 -2.66 16.78
C GLN A 131 3.98 -1.44 17.27
N GLY A 132 4.59 -0.43 17.89
CA GLY A 132 3.89 0.63 18.61
C GLY A 132 3.48 1.81 17.72
N GLY A 133 2.23 1.82 17.24
CA GLY A 133 1.66 3.00 16.58
C GLY A 133 2.06 3.17 15.12
N ASP A 134 2.45 2.08 14.47
CA ASP A 134 2.98 2.01 13.10
C ASP A 134 1.85 2.05 12.06
N HIS A 135 0.99 3.05 12.18
CA HIS A 135 -0.05 3.33 11.23
C HIS A 135 0.59 3.83 9.93
N ALA A 136 0.42 3.10 8.85
CA ALA A 136 0.98 3.40 7.54
C ALA A 136 -0.14 3.62 6.52
N ASN A 137 0.13 4.43 5.51
CA ASN A 137 -0.80 4.67 4.40
C ASN A 137 -0.11 4.40 3.06
N TRP A 138 -0.81 3.68 2.18
CA TRP A 138 -0.59 3.68 0.74
C TRP A 138 -1.67 4.59 0.11
N CYS A 139 -1.36 5.86 -0.11
CA CYS A 139 -2.27 6.86 -0.64
C CYS A 139 -2.19 6.93 -2.17
N ASP A 140 -3.31 7.32 -2.81
CA ASP A 140 -3.45 7.45 -4.26
C ASP A 140 -2.83 6.27 -5.04
N VAL A 141 -2.95 5.06 -4.48
CA VAL A 141 -2.34 3.86 -5.01
C VAL A 141 -3.19 3.28 -6.15
N TYR A 142 -2.59 3.06 -7.31
CA TYR A 142 -3.26 2.46 -8.46
C TYR A 142 -2.29 1.77 -9.42
N VAL A 143 -2.84 0.86 -10.24
CA VAL A 143 -2.12 0.24 -11.36
C VAL A 143 -2.80 0.58 -12.68
N THR A 144 -2.03 0.86 -13.71
CA THR A 144 -2.56 1.15 -15.06
C THR A 144 -2.19 0.07 -16.05
N LYS A 145 -3.11 -0.18 -16.99
CA LYS A 145 -2.84 -0.97 -18.19
C LYS A 145 -2.35 -0.04 -19.29
N GLU A 146 -1.73 -0.60 -20.31
CA GLU A 146 -1.53 0.12 -21.56
C GLU A 146 -2.89 0.52 -22.13
N SER A 147 -3.09 1.79 -22.49
CA SER A 147 -4.30 2.20 -23.18
C SER A 147 -4.25 1.58 -24.57
N THR A 148 -5.12 0.61 -24.85
CA THR A 148 -5.37 0.22 -26.24
C THR A 148 -6.04 1.40 -26.92
N ALA A 149 -5.28 2.19 -27.69
CA ALA A 149 -5.86 3.15 -28.61
C ALA A 149 -6.79 2.38 -29.55
N LYS A 150 -8.04 2.86 -29.66
CA LYS A 150 -9.07 2.30 -30.55
C LYS A 150 -8.96 2.92 -31.93
#